data_AF-A0A8S9VYM8-F1
#
_entry.id   AF-A0A8S9VYM8-F1
#
_cell.length_a   1.000
_cell.length_b   1.000
_cell.length_c   1.000
_cell.angle_alpha   90.00
_cell.angle_beta   90.00
_cell.angle_gamma   90.00
#
_symmetry.space_group_name_H-M   'P 1'
#
loop_
_entity.id
_entity.type
_entity.pdbx_description
1 polymer ?
#
loop_
_entity_poly.entity_id
_entity_poly.type
_entity_poly.pdbx_seq_one_letter_code
_entity_poly.pdbx_strand_id
1 'polypeptide(L)'
;MNDETTKPKFIFNCTECGKCCERDVSVYIDDIRDWIEHGLMYTVLPVLSIIGEYGSVAMQLDKQTVDERTVCALYDLENNSCTMGDNKPFSCRSFPLSYNGKNYIVVDMDCPGLGQGSMTAEKLAKMREIALLDYESKQQTRTVLPMFQALFIKQFSMESQKAMEKLSPDKRAELDKLLKEE
;
A
#
# COMPACT_ATOMS: atom_id res chain seq x y z
N MET A 1 48.64 5.77 1.43
CA MET A 1 47.52 6.42 0.75
C MET A 1 46.70 5.34 0.08
N ASN A 2 45.65 4.87 0.75
CA ASN A 2 44.56 4.14 0.13
C ASN A 2 43.30 4.82 0.65
N ASP A 3 42.73 5.62 -0.23
CA ASP A 3 41.47 6.33 -0.07
C ASP A 3 40.37 5.27 0.12
N GLU A 4 39.93 5.09 1.37
CA GLU A 4 38.66 4.45 1.65
C GLU A 4 37.58 5.34 1.03
N THR A 5 37.26 5.06 -0.24
CA THR A 5 36.15 5.64 -0.98
C THR A 5 34.93 5.64 -0.07
N THR A 6 34.69 6.80 0.54
CA THR A 6 33.64 7.03 1.50
C THR A 6 32.33 6.64 0.83
N LYS A 7 31.65 5.60 1.34
CA LYS A 7 30.31 5.23 0.87
C LYS A 7 29.51 6.53 0.75
N PRO A 8 28.86 6.79 -0.41
CA PRO A 8 28.10 8.02 -0.58
C PRO A 8 27.10 8.12 0.58
N LYS A 9 27.23 9.18 1.38
CA LYS A 9 26.28 9.44 2.47
C LYS A 9 24.94 9.67 1.79
N PHE A 10 23.95 8.83 2.12
CA PHE A 10 22.58 9.04 1.69
C PHE A 10 22.14 10.45 2.12
N ILE A 11 21.91 11.32 1.15
CA ILE A 11 21.39 12.68 1.34
C ILE A 11 20.05 12.71 0.62
N PHE A 12 19.01 13.13 1.35
CA PHE A 12 17.67 13.17 0.83
C PHE A 12 16.87 14.29 1.49
N ASN A 13 16.18 15.06 0.67
CA ASN A 13 15.15 15.98 1.10
C ASN A 13 13.99 15.91 0.10
N CYS A 14 12.80 15.50 0.55
CA CYS A 14 11.63 15.43 -0.32
C CYS A 14 11.34 16.81 -0.92
N THR A 15 11.18 16.88 -2.24
CA THR A 15 10.86 18.12 -2.97
C THR A 15 9.38 18.25 -3.29
N GLU A 16 8.55 17.35 -2.75
CA GLU A 16 7.09 17.31 -3.00
C GLU A 16 6.72 17.23 -4.50
N CYS A 17 7.62 16.68 -5.31
CA CYS A 17 7.47 16.58 -6.77
C CYS A 17 6.35 15.64 -7.27
N GLY A 18 5.73 14.86 -6.38
CA GLY A 18 4.71 13.88 -6.76
C GLY A 18 5.19 12.63 -7.51
N LYS A 19 6.47 12.54 -7.89
CA LYS A 19 7.01 11.37 -8.63
C LYS A 19 6.77 10.04 -7.89
N CYS A 20 6.88 10.04 -6.56
CA CYS A 20 6.63 8.85 -5.75
C CYS A 20 5.16 8.40 -5.72
N CYS A 21 4.23 9.21 -6.25
CA CYS A 21 2.81 8.87 -6.39
C CYS A 21 2.49 8.13 -7.69
N GLU A 22 3.43 8.03 -8.64
CA GLU A 22 3.24 7.30 -9.91
C GLU A 22 3.44 5.77 -9.74
N ARG A 23 4.13 5.39 -8.65
CA ARG A 23 4.37 3.99 -8.28
C ARG A 23 3.11 3.31 -7.72
N ASP A 24 3.15 1.99 -7.66
CA ASP A 24 2.19 1.21 -6.87
C ASP A 24 2.44 1.42 -5.37
N VAL A 25 1.41 1.86 -4.65
CA VAL A 25 1.50 2.16 -3.23
C VAL A 25 0.96 0.98 -2.44
N SER A 26 1.87 0.15 -1.92
CA SER A 26 1.50 -0.93 -1.00
C SER A 26 1.00 -0.37 0.34
N VAL A 27 -0.05 -1.02 0.84
CA VAL A 27 -0.70 -0.76 2.12
C VAL A 27 -0.56 -1.99 3.01
N TYR A 28 -0.30 -1.79 4.28
CA TYR A 28 -0.14 -2.84 5.27
C TYR A 28 -1.17 -2.72 6.39
N ILE A 29 -1.33 -3.78 7.17
CA ILE A 29 -2.29 -3.80 8.30
C ILE A 29 -1.99 -2.68 9.30
N ASP A 30 -0.73 -2.35 9.54
CA ASP A 30 -0.36 -1.24 10.42
C ASP A 30 -0.78 0.13 9.85
N ASP A 31 -0.81 0.30 8.52
CA ASP A 31 -1.35 1.52 7.89
C ASP A 31 -2.86 1.61 8.12
N ILE A 32 -3.58 0.48 7.99
CA ILE A 32 -5.02 0.43 8.30
C ILE A 32 -5.28 0.78 9.76
N ARG A 33 -4.47 0.27 10.70
CA ARG A 33 -4.59 0.61 12.12
C ARG A 33 -4.42 2.12 12.34
N ASP A 34 -3.36 2.70 11.77
CA ASP A 34 -3.06 4.13 11.86
C ASP A 34 -4.23 4.98 11.30
N TRP A 35 -4.80 4.58 10.16
CA TRP A 35 -5.96 5.29 9.58
C TRP A 35 -7.24 5.16 10.39
N ILE A 36 -7.48 4.02 11.04
CA ILE A 36 -8.60 3.86 11.98
C ILE A 36 -8.42 4.80 13.18
N GLU A 37 -7.24 4.81 13.79
CA GLU A 37 -6.93 5.63 14.97
C GLU A 37 -7.07 7.12 14.69
N HIS A 38 -6.77 7.56 13.45
CA HIS A 38 -6.88 8.95 13.03
C HIS A 38 -8.20 9.30 12.31
N GLY A 39 -9.16 8.38 12.23
CA GLY A 39 -10.48 8.63 11.62
C GLY A 39 -10.46 8.82 10.09
N LEU A 40 -9.45 8.27 9.40
CA LEU A 40 -9.22 8.45 7.97
C LEU A 40 -9.84 7.34 7.10
N MET A 41 -10.54 6.38 7.70
CA MET A 41 -11.10 5.24 6.97
C MET A 41 -12.06 5.63 5.84
N TYR A 42 -12.87 6.68 6.03
CA TYR A 42 -13.77 7.17 4.97
C TYR A 42 -13.03 7.73 3.76
N THR A 43 -11.81 8.24 3.94
CA THR A 43 -10.96 8.78 2.87
C THR A 43 -10.27 7.65 2.09
N VAL A 44 -9.77 6.63 2.80
CA VAL A 44 -8.92 5.59 2.20
C VAL A 44 -9.71 4.38 1.68
N LEU A 45 -10.82 4.01 2.33
CA LEU A 45 -11.57 2.80 1.97
C LEU A 45 -12.08 2.80 0.51
N PRO A 46 -12.57 3.91 -0.07
CA PRO A 46 -13.04 3.93 -1.46
C PRO A 46 -11.94 3.69 -2.51
N VAL A 47 -10.67 3.80 -2.11
CA VAL A 47 -9.51 3.71 -3.01
C VAL A 47 -8.51 2.65 -2.54
N LEU A 48 -8.95 1.73 -1.67
CA LEU A 48 -8.15 0.65 -1.13
C LEU A 48 -8.60 -0.67 -1.75
N SER A 49 -7.68 -1.33 -2.43
CA SER A 49 -7.92 -2.59 -3.11
C SER A 49 -7.08 -3.72 -2.54
N ILE A 50 -7.64 -4.93 -2.56
CA ILE A 50 -6.89 -6.18 -2.44
C ILE A 50 -6.59 -6.67 -3.86
N ILE A 51 -5.31 -6.87 -4.16
CA ILE A 51 -4.83 -7.36 -5.45
C ILE A 51 -4.20 -8.74 -5.30
N GLY A 52 -4.08 -9.46 -6.40
CA GLY A 52 -3.44 -10.77 -6.48
C GLY A 52 -4.42 -11.95 -6.47
N GLU A 53 -3.86 -13.16 -6.43
CA GLU A 53 -4.61 -14.41 -6.48
C GLU A 53 -4.53 -15.16 -5.15
N TYR A 54 -5.32 -16.23 -5.01
CA TYR A 54 -5.39 -17.02 -3.79
C TYR A 54 -3.98 -17.49 -3.35
N GLY A 55 -3.60 -17.15 -2.11
CA GLY A 55 -2.29 -17.46 -1.55
C GLY A 55 -1.20 -16.40 -1.81
N SER A 56 -1.46 -15.40 -2.66
CA SER A 56 -0.54 -14.28 -2.92
C SER A 56 -1.31 -12.97 -3.09
N VAL A 57 -1.94 -12.52 -2.00
CA VAL A 57 -2.66 -11.24 -1.96
C VAL A 57 -1.84 -10.12 -1.32
N ALA A 58 -2.10 -8.90 -1.78
CA ALA A 58 -1.57 -7.68 -1.21
C ALA A 58 -2.65 -6.60 -1.15
N MET A 59 -2.48 -5.60 -0.29
CA MET A 59 -3.30 -4.40 -0.29
C MET A 59 -2.54 -3.27 -0.98
N GLN A 60 -3.25 -2.48 -1.78
CA GLN A 60 -2.69 -1.37 -2.53
C GLN A 60 -3.73 -0.25 -2.65
N LEU A 61 -3.25 1.00 -2.70
CA LEU A 61 -4.07 2.13 -3.11
C LEU A 61 -4.27 2.14 -4.64
N ASP A 62 -5.51 2.38 -5.03
CA ASP A 62 -5.92 2.53 -6.43
C ASP A 62 -5.21 3.70 -7.10
N LYS A 63 -5.22 3.68 -8.44
CA LYS A 63 -4.70 4.77 -9.26
C LYS A 63 -5.83 5.53 -9.94
N GLN A 64 -5.59 6.82 -10.16
CA GLN A 64 -6.37 7.70 -11.02
C GLN A 64 -5.53 8.14 -12.21
N THR A 65 -6.18 8.41 -13.34
CA THR A 65 -5.51 8.94 -14.54
C THR A 65 -6.20 10.23 -14.96
N VAL A 66 -5.43 11.31 -15.07
CA VAL A 66 -5.87 12.62 -15.56
C VAL A 66 -4.80 13.13 -16.51
N ASP A 67 -5.20 13.62 -17.68
CA ASP A 67 -4.30 14.16 -18.70
C ASP A 67 -3.07 13.28 -18.98
N GLU A 68 -3.31 11.98 -19.23
CA GLU A 68 -2.30 10.94 -19.50
C GLU A 68 -1.32 10.64 -18.33
N ARG A 69 -1.50 11.27 -17.17
CA ARG A 69 -0.71 11.01 -15.97
C ARG A 69 -1.46 10.07 -15.04
N THR A 70 -0.89 8.90 -14.79
CA THR A 70 -1.43 7.92 -13.83
C THR A 70 -0.71 8.03 -12.49
N VAL A 71 -1.46 8.34 -11.43
CA VAL A 71 -0.95 8.54 -10.07
C VAL A 71 -1.86 7.86 -9.04
N CYS A 72 -1.36 7.72 -7.80
CA CYS A 72 -2.16 7.29 -6.64
C CYS A 72 -3.44 8.11 -6.50
N ALA A 73 -4.56 7.47 -6.18
CA ALA A 73 -5.86 8.11 -6.00
C ALA A 73 -5.90 9.12 -4.82
N LEU A 74 -4.93 9.06 -3.90
CA LEU A 74 -4.76 10.01 -2.80
C LEU A 74 -3.80 11.18 -3.14
N TYR A 75 -3.37 11.29 -4.40
CA TYR A 75 -2.62 12.43 -4.88
C TYR A 75 -3.56 13.48 -5.45
N ASP A 76 -3.53 14.67 -4.89
CA ASP A 76 -4.23 15.83 -5.42
C ASP A 76 -3.38 16.46 -6.54
N LEU A 77 -3.84 16.29 -7.77
CA LEU A 77 -3.17 16.81 -8.97
C LEU A 77 -3.29 18.33 -9.10
N GLU A 78 -4.34 18.94 -8.56
CA GLU A 78 -4.57 20.39 -8.63
C GLU A 78 -3.63 21.11 -7.66
N ASN A 79 -3.51 20.59 -6.44
CA ASN A 79 -2.65 21.14 -5.40
C ASN A 79 -1.24 20.53 -5.38
N ASN A 80 -0.95 19.60 -6.29
CA ASN A 80 0.33 18.89 -6.41
C ASN A 80 0.80 18.27 -5.06
N SER A 81 -0.13 17.74 -4.26
CA SER A 81 0.13 17.29 -2.89
C SER A 81 -0.59 15.98 -2.55
N CYS A 82 -0.11 15.26 -1.53
CA CYS A 82 -0.79 14.06 -1.06
C CYS A 82 -1.78 14.41 0.05
N THR A 83 -3.03 13.98 -0.09
CA THR A 83 -4.12 14.29 0.86
C THR A 83 -3.91 13.68 2.25
N MET A 84 -3.01 12.70 2.38
CA MET A 84 -2.76 11.99 3.64
C MET A 84 -1.79 12.69 4.59
N GLY A 85 -1.06 13.73 4.15
CA GLY A 85 -0.14 14.47 5.03
C GLY A 85 0.91 13.56 5.70
N ASP A 86 0.91 13.51 7.04
CA ASP A 86 1.82 12.65 7.82
C ASP A 86 1.31 11.20 7.97
N ASN A 87 0.03 10.95 7.65
CA ASN A 87 -0.64 9.63 7.72
C ASN A 87 -0.49 8.84 6.41
N LYS A 88 0.53 9.16 5.61
CA LYS A 88 0.85 8.39 4.39
C LYS A 88 1.20 6.94 4.77
N PRO A 89 0.93 5.94 3.91
CA PRO A 89 1.39 4.58 4.15
C PRO A 89 2.90 4.51 4.42
N PHE A 90 3.35 3.51 5.17
CA PHE A 90 4.78 3.29 5.43
C PHE A 90 5.60 3.23 4.15
N SER A 91 5.08 2.57 3.10
CA SER A 91 5.77 2.49 1.80
C SER A 91 6.02 3.87 1.18
N CYS A 92 5.17 4.86 1.46
CA CYS A 92 5.34 6.24 1.01
C CYS A 92 6.30 7.03 1.91
N ARG A 93 6.25 6.79 3.22
CA ARG A 93 7.09 7.47 4.21
C ARG A 93 8.55 7.02 4.15
N SER A 94 8.81 5.76 3.78
CA SER A 94 10.15 5.20 3.64
C SER A 94 10.84 5.69 2.36
N PHE A 95 10.08 5.89 1.27
CA PHE A 95 10.61 6.26 -0.04
C PHE A 95 11.51 7.52 -0.01
N PRO A 96 12.67 7.50 -0.70
CA PRO A 96 13.20 6.45 -1.57
C PRO A 96 14.09 5.42 -0.86
N LEU A 97 14.16 5.45 0.48
CA LEU A 97 14.97 4.52 1.27
C LEU A 97 14.14 3.30 1.64
N SER A 98 14.67 2.10 1.43
CA SER A 98 14.01 0.85 1.83
C SER A 98 14.98 -0.04 2.58
N TYR A 99 14.45 -0.94 3.41
CA TYR A 99 15.21 -2.00 4.06
C TYR A 99 14.84 -3.34 3.43
N ASN A 100 15.83 -4.10 2.96
CA ASN A 100 15.58 -5.38 2.27
C ASN A 100 15.70 -6.61 3.19
N GLY A 101 15.69 -6.42 4.50
CA GLY A 101 15.94 -7.47 5.49
C GLY A 101 17.41 -7.63 5.87
N LYS A 102 18.34 -6.98 5.15
CA LYS A 102 19.77 -7.01 5.45
C LYS A 102 20.45 -5.64 5.36
N ASN A 103 20.13 -4.88 4.32
CA ASN A 103 20.74 -3.60 4.01
C ASN A 103 19.66 -2.54 3.74
N TYR A 104 20.02 -1.29 4.03
CA TYR A 104 19.30 -0.14 3.52
C TYR A 104 19.70 0.11 2.07
N ILE A 105 18.71 0.29 1.19
CA ILE A 105 18.89 0.48 -0.24
C ILE A 105 18.05 1.68 -0.72
N VAL A 106 18.50 2.33 -1.79
CA VAL A 106 17.71 3.36 -2.48
C VAL A 106 16.95 2.66 -3.61
N VAL A 107 15.62 2.76 -3.61
CA VAL A 107 14.76 2.03 -4.57
C VAL A 107 14.45 2.81 -5.85
N ASP A 108 14.67 4.13 -5.83
CA ASP A 108 14.56 5.00 -7.01
C ASP A 108 15.71 5.99 -6.98
N MET A 109 16.74 5.74 -7.80
CA MET A 109 17.93 6.59 -7.92
C MET A 109 17.64 7.92 -8.63
N ASP A 110 16.52 8.00 -9.35
CA ASP A 110 16.08 9.17 -10.10
C ASP A 110 15.10 10.02 -9.27
N CYS A 111 14.96 9.76 -7.97
CA CYS A 111 14.13 10.57 -7.09
C CYS A 111 14.71 12.00 -7.01
N PRO A 112 13.94 13.05 -7.36
CA PRO A 112 14.44 14.44 -7.39
C PRO A 112 14.94 14.96 -6.04
N GLY A 113 14.51 14.34 -4.94
CA GLY A 113 14.97 14.69 -3.59
C GLY A 113 16.33 14.11 -3.20
N LEU A 114 16.88 13.17 -3.98
CA LEU A 114 18.20 12.60 -3.72
C LEU A 114 19.29 13.63 -3.97
N GLY A 115 20.26 13.69 -3.06
CA GLY A 115 21.34 14.66 -3.09
C GLY A 115 20.92 16.09 -2.73
N GLN A 116 19.63 16.33 -2.45
CA GLN A 116 19.12 17.65 -2.10
C GLN A 116 19.20 17.94 -0.60
N GLY A 117 19.59 19.17 -0.27
CA GLY A 117 19.59 19.67 1.10
C GLY A 117 20.67 19.06 2.00
N SER A 118 20.37 18.98 3.30
CA SER A 118 21.28 18.44 4.31
C SER A 118 20.66 17.28 5.07
N MET A 119 21.46 16.24 5.29
CA MET A 119 21.08 15.05 6.06
C MET A 119 21.82 15.02 7.38
N THR A 120 21.09 15.20 8.49
CA THR A 120 21.63 15.02 9.84
C THR A 120 21.59 13.55 10.23
N ALA A 121 22.38 13.17 11.25
CA ALA A 121 22.36 11.81 11.79
C ALA A 121 20.96 11.42 12.31
N GLU A 122 20.25 12.37 12.92
CA GLU A 122 18.89 12.18 13.42
C GLU A 122 17.88 11.95 12.29
N LYS A 123 17.90 12.77 11.24
CA LYS A 123 17.03 12.59 10.06
C LYS A 123 17.28 11.24 9.40
N LEU A 124 18.55 10.86 9.26
CA LEU A 124 18.92 9.56 8.70
C LEU A 124 18.44 8.40 9.57
N ALA A 125 18.56 8.51 10.90
CA ALA A 125 18.08 7.51 11.84
C ALA A 125 16.56 7.33 11.72
N LYS A 126 15.79 8.43 11.69
CA LYS A 126 14.34 8.41 11.51
C LYS A 126 13.92 7.77 10.18
N MET A 127 14.60 8.10 9.08
CA MET A 127 14.30 7.48 7.78
C MET A 127 14.61 5.97 7.78
N ARG A 128 15.68 5.54 8.45
CA ARG A 128 16.01 4.12 8.60
C ARG A 128 14.97 3.38 9.44
N GLU A 129 14.52 3.99 10.53
CA GLU A 129 13.45 3.45 11.37
C GLU A 129 12.17 3.24 10.55
N ILE A 130 11.74 4.24 9.78
CA ILE A 130 10.56 4.13 8.92
C ILE A 130 10.74 3.04 7.85
N ALA A 131 11.92 2.93 7.24
CA ALA A 131 12.22 1.89 6.25
C ALA A 131 12.23 0.48 6.86
N LEU A 132 12.63 0.35 8.14
CA LEU A 132 12.53 -0.90 8.87
C LEU A 132 11.08 -1.25 9.19
N LEU A 133 10.29 -0.28 9.65
CA LEU A 133 8.85 -0.46 9.91
C LEU A 133 8.10 -0.86 8.63
N ASP A 134 8.37 -0.20 7.50
CA ASP A 134 7.83 -0.59 6.18
C ASP A 134 8.13 -2.06 5.86
N TYR A 135 9.36 -2.52 6.08
CA TYR A 135 9.74 -3.91 5.88
C TYR A 135 9.00 -4.86 6.83
N GLU A 136 8.95 -4.55 8.13
CA GLU A 136 8.31 -5.39 9.15
C GLU A 136 6.79 -5.50 8.93
N SER A 137 6.11 -4.37 8.75
CA SER A 137 4.68 -4.31 8.43
C SER A 137 4.33 -5.06 7.15
N LYS A 138 5.22 -5.00 6.13
CA LYS A 138 5.10 -5.78 4.91
C LYS A 138 5.20 -7.29 5.17
N GLN A 139 6.18 -7.74 5.94
CA GLN A 139 6.33 -9.17 6.26
C GLN A 139 5.14 -9.69 7.07
N GLN A 140 4.72 -8.93 8.07
CA GLN A 140 3.56 -9.28 8.90
C GLN A 140 2.30 -9.38 8.04
N THR A 141 2.02 -8.35 7.23
CA THR A 141 0.84 -8.33 6.36
C THR A 141 0.85 -9.50 5.37
N ARG A 142 1.99 -9.75 4.70
CA ARG A 142 2.12 -10.88 3.76
C ARG A 142 1.89 -12.24 4.42
N THR A 143 2.24 -12.38 5.69
CA THR A 143 2.06 -13.64 6.43
C THR A 143 0.59 -13.87 6.80
N VAL A 144 -0.14 -12.82 7.18
CA VAL A 144 -1.50 -12.97 7.75
C VAL A 144 -2.62 -12.70 6.76
N LEU A 145 -2.42 -11.85 5.76
CA LEU A 145 -3.48 -11.43 4.83
C LEU A 145 -4.10 -12.61 4.04
N PRO A 146 -3.33 -13.58 3.52
CA PRO A 146 -3.92 -14.75 2.86
C PRO A 146 -4.80 -15.59 3.78
N MET A 147 -4.46 -15.68 5.08
CA MET A 147 -5.29 -16.38 6.06
C MET A 147 -6.62 -15.65 6.28
N PHE A 148 -6.60 -14.32 6.39
CA PHE A 148 -7.83 -13.53 6.48
C PHE A 148 -8.70 -13.69 5.23
N GLN A 149 -8.10 -13.61 4.03
CA GLN A 149 -8.82 -13.84 2.79
C GLN A 149 -9.52 -15.22 2.78
N ALA A 150 -8.81 -16.28 3.19
CA ALA A 150 -9.37 -17.63 3.26
C ALA A 150 -10.54 -17.72 4.27
N LEU A 151 -10.43 -17.05 5.42
CA LEU A 151 -11.50 -16.99 6.42
C LEU A 151 -12.74 -16.24 5.88
N PHE A 152 -12.55 -15.13 5.18
CA PHE A 152 -13.65 -14.38 4.57
C PHE A 152 -14.34 -15.19 3.47
N ILE A 153 -13.58 -15.86 2.60
CA ILE A 153 -14.14 -16.76 1.57
C ILE A 153 -14.93 -17.90 2.22
N LYS A 154 -14.39 -18.51 3.28
CA LYS A 154 -15.09 -19.58 4.03
C LYS A 154 -16.40 -19.07 4.62
N GLN A 155 -16.39 -17.91 5.29
CA GLN A 155 -17.59 -17.32 5.88
C GLN A 155 -18.65 -17.01 4.80
N PHE A 156 -18.24 -16.36 3.72
CA PHE A 156 -19.13 -16.04 2.60
C PHE A 156 -19.74 -17.29 1.97
N SER A 157 -18.95 -18.34 1.76
CA SER A 157 -19.45 -19.62 1.24
C SER A 157 -20.48 -20.25 2.18
N MET A 158 -20.25 -20.20 3.50
CA MET A 158 -21.19 -20.73 4.48
C MET A 158 -22.50 -19.93 4.52
N GLU A 159 -22.42 -18.60 4.43
CA GLU A 159 -23.59 -17.73 4.37
C GLU A 159 -24.39 -17.92 3.07
N SER A 160 -23.69 -18.03 1.94
CA SER A 160 -24.29 -18.33 0.63
C SER A 160 -25.04 -19.66 0.65
N GLN A 161 -24.44 -20.73 1.18
CA GLN A 161 -25.10 -22.04 1.32
C GLN A 161 -26.36 -21.95 2.18
N LYS A 162 -26.29 -21.30 3.34
CA LYS A 162 -27.46 -21.09 4.23
C LYS A 162 -28.55 -20.28 3.57
N ALA A 163 -28.21 -19.29 2.76
CA ALA A 163 -29.18 -18.50 2.02
C ALA A 163 -29.87 -19.36 0.93
N MET A 164 -29.11 -20.17 0.20
CA MET A 164 -29.63 -21.09 -0.82
C MET A 164 -30.56 -22.16 -0.23
N GLU A 165 -30.24 -22.70 0.94
CA GLU A 165 -31.10 -23.67 1.66
C GLU A 165 -32.44 -23.08 2.10
N LYS A 166 -32.50 -21.77 2.33
CA LYS A 166 -33.72 -21.05 2.74
C LYS A 166 -34.59 -20.60 1.57
N LEU A 167 -34.15 -20.78 0.32
CA LEU A 167 -34.95 -20.44 -0.84
C LEU A 167 -36.12 -21.43 -0.99
N SER A 168 -37.31 -20.90 -1.30
CA SER A 168 -38.42 -21.76 -1.72
C SER A 168 -38.08 -22.44 -3.06
N PRO A 169 -38.68 -23.61 -3.36
CA PRO A 169 -38.43 -24.34 -4.60
C PRO A 169 -38.59 -23.48 -5.86
N ASP A 170 -39.60 -22.61 -5.88
CA ASP A 170 -39.89 -21.71 -7.01
C ASP A 170 -38.77 -20.68 -7.24
N LYS A 171 -38.26 -20.07 -6.16
CA LYS A 171 -37.16 -19.10 -6.25
C LYS A 171 -35.85 -19.76 -6.63
N ARG A 172 -35.63 -21.00 -6.21
CA ARG A 172 -34.46 -21.78 -6.58
C ARG A 172 -34.48 -22.13 -8.07
N ALA A 173 -35.63 -22.53 -8.60
CA ALA A 173 -35.80 -22.81 -10.02
C ALA A 173 -35.66 -21.56 -10.91
N GLU A 174 -36.08 -20.38 -10.42
CA GLU A 174 -35.85 -19.10 -11.08
C GLU A 174 -34.36 -18.73 -11.10
N LEU A 175 -33.66 -18.91 -9.97
CA LEU A 175 -32.22 -18.67 -9.88
C LEU A 175 -31.41 -19.61 -10.79
N ASP A 176 -31.76 -20.89 -10.82
CA ASP A 176 -31.10 -21.90 -11.65
C ASP A 176 -31.30 -21.67 -13.16
N LYS A 177 -32.38 -20.98 -13.56
CA LYS A 177 -32.57 -20.54 -14.95
C LYS A 177 -31.63 -19.39 -15.29
N LEU A 178 -31.58 -18.36 -14.43
CA LEU A 178 -30.69 -17.21 -14.62
C LEU A 178 -29.21 -17.60 -14.71
N LEU A 179 -28.76 -18.53 -13.86
CA LEU A 179 -27.37 -19.01 -13.84
C LEU A 179 -26.99 -19.90 -15.05
N LYS A 180 -27.95 -20.38 -15.83
CA LYS A 180 -27.73 -21.19 -17.04
C LYS A 180 -27.87 -20.40 -18.34
N GLU A 181 -28.31 -19.14 -18.25
CA GLU A 181 -28.48 -18.25 -19.40
C GLU A 181 -27.24 -17.35 -19.65
N GLU A 182 -26.18 -17.51 -18.85
CA GLU A 182 -24.81 -17.04 -19.12
C GLU A 182 -23.91 -18.19 -19.64
#